data_AF-A0A1H9FJY1-F1
#
_entry.id   AF-A0A1H9FJY1-F1
#
_cell.length_a   1.000
_cell.length_b   1.000
_cell.length_c   1.000
_cell.angle_alpha   90.00
_cell.angle_beta   90.00
_cell.angle_gamma   90.00
#
_symmetry.space_group_name_H-M   'P 1'
#
loop_
_entity.id
_entity.type
_entity.pdbx_description
1 polymer ?
#
loop_
_entity_poly.entity_id
_entity_poly.type
_entity_poly.pdbx_seq_one_letter_code
_entity_poly.pdbx_strand_id
1 'polypeptide(L)'
;MANKTIDDLASATLPLTGAERFHLVQGLNSRKATADRVRGFAEGGTAALAEGDLLYVSAGQIITRLPKGTAGQVLRQNAGLTAPEWASAPFTKEYNSGAQVIVSGGALTLAHGLGVAPKLTSAYLICHTATAGYAAADIIEAPHNNWDGASSVYGFAVEYSGSTNLLVRFGSNGFVFNHKTTGATAIGTGANWYFGARAWA
;
A
#
# COMPACT_ATOMS: atom_id res chain seq x y z
N MET A 1 -58.82 1.53 26.39
CA MET A 1 -57.76 1.66 27.40
C MET A 1 -56.64 2.46 26.76
N ALA A 2 -56.23 3.58 27.36
CA ALA A 2 -55.19 4.42 26.78
C ALA A 2 -53.85 3.66 26.76
N ASN A 3 -53.10 3.77 25.66
CA ASN A 3 -51.76 3.20 25.60
C ASN A 3 -50.86 3.95 26.57
N LYS A 4 -50.27 3.23 27.52
CA LYS A 4 -49.24 3.77 28.40
C LYS A 4 -47.88 3.68 27.70
N THR A 5 -47.15 4.78 27.72
CA THR A 5 -45.75 4.87 27.29
C THR A 5 -44.82 4.58 28.47
N ILE A 6 -43.53 4.43 28.23
CA ILE A 6 -42.54 4.14 29.28
C ILE A 6 -42.48 5.26 30.35
N ASP A 7 -42.86 6.49 29.96
CA ASP A 7 -42.91 7.67 30.83
C ASP A 7 -44.09 7.63 31.81
N ASP A 8 -45.09 6.76 31.58
CA ASP A 8 -46.25 6.57 32.46
C ASP A 8 -46.00 5.53 33.57
N LEU A 9 -44.80 4.93 33.61
CA LEU A 9 -44.39 4.01 34.67
C LEU A 9 -43.75 4.81 35.81
N ALA A 10 -44.17 4.53 37.05
CA ALA A 10 -43.56 5.12 38.22
C ALA A 10 -42.05 4.83 38.24
N SER A 11 -41.23 5.86 38.42
CA SER A 11 -39.79 5.73 38.61
C SER A 11 -39.51 4.74 39.74
N ALA A 12 -38.69 3.73 39.46
CA ALA A 12 -38.35 2.71 40.45
C ALA A 12 -37.75 3.38 41.69
N THR A 13 -38.42 3.20 42.84
CA THR A 13 -38.02 3.77 44.14
C THR A 13 -36.94 2.96 44.84
N LEU A 14 -36.60 1.78 44.30
CA LEU A 14 -35.54 0.93 44.80
C LEU A 14 -34.28 1.12 43.93
N PRO A 15 -33.14 1.52 44.52
CA PRO A 15 -31.89 1.62 43.77
C PRO A 15 -31.50 0.24 43.25
N LEU A 16 -31.02 0.18 42.01
CA LEU A 16 -30.56 -1.06 41.39
C LEU A 16 -29.35 -1.59 42.17
N THR A 17 -29.50 -2.79 42.72
CA THR A 17 -28.54 -3.46 43.63
C THR A 17 -27.45 -4.25 42.88
N GLY A 18 -27.53 -4.30 41.55
CA GLY A 18 -26.49 -4.82 40.66
C GLY A 18 -26.79 -6.19 40.04
N ALA A 19 -27.92 -6.82 40.39
CA ALA A 19 -28.37 -8.08 39.81
C ALA A 19 -29.54 -7.93 38.82
N GLU A 20 -30.15 -6.74 38.75
CA GLU A 20 -31.32 -6.47 37.93
C GLU A 20 -30.97 -6.44 36.43
N ARG A 21 -31.86 -6.99 35.60
CA ARG A 21 -31.69 -7.06 34.14
C ARG A 21 -32.83 -6.32 33.43
N PHE A 22 -32.50 -5.62 32.35
CA PHE A 22 -33.47 -4.98 31.47
C PHE A 22 -34.34 -6.05 30.78
N HIS A 23 -35.65 -6.06 31.03
CA HIS A 23 -36.62 -6.95 30.39
C HIS A 23 -37.43 -6.19 29.35
N LEU A 24 -37.16 -6.41 28.06
CA LEU A 24 -38.05 -6.06 26.96
C LEU A 24 -39.03 -7.21 26.74
N VAL A 25 -40.31 -6.98 26.97
CA VAL A 25 -41.37 -7.97 26.74
C VAL A 25 -42.26 -7.49 25.61
N GLN A 26 -42.38 -8.29 24.54
CA GLN A 26 -43.39 -8.13 23.49
C GLN A 26 -44.31 -9.35 23.50
N GLY A 27 -45.46 -9.25 24.16
CA GLY A 27 -46.40 -10.37 24.30
C GLY A 27 -45.85 -11.52 25.15
N LEU A 28 -46.13 -12.78 24.76
CA LEU A 28 -45.65 -13.99 25.46
C LEU A 28 -44.19 -14.38 25.13
N ASN A 29 -43.53 -13.65 24.24
CA ASN A 29 -42.18 -13.97 23.80
C ASN A 29 -41.16 -13.05 24.46
N SER A 30 -40.54 -13.51 25.56
CA SER A 30 -39.38 -12.83 26.14
C SER A 30 -38.09 -13.36 25.49
N ARG A 31 -37.44 -12.58 24.61
CA ARG A 31 -36.03 -12.84 24.25
C ARG A 31 -35.15 -12.14 25.27
N LYS A 32 -34.60 -12.91 26.21
CA LYS A 32 -33.65 -12.39 27.21
C LYS A 32 -32.36 -11.96 26.50
N ALA A 33 -32.09 -10.66 26.45
CA ALA A 33 -30.73 -10.15 26.30
C ALA A 33 -30.17 -9.97 27.71
N THR A 34 -29.07 -10.65 28.04
CA THR A 34 -28.39 -10.41 29.32
C THR A 34 -27.88 -8.97 29.38
N ALA A 35 -27.70 -8.42 30.58
CA ALA A 35 -27.03 -7.12 30.74
C ALA A 35 -25.65 -7.12 30.05
N ASP A 36 -24.97 -8.27 30.04
CA ASP A 36 -23.73 -8.50 29.28
C ASP A 36 -23.93 -8.44 27.76
N ARG A 37 -25.08 -8.90 27.24
CA ARG A 37 -25.44 -8.74 25.82
C ARG A 37 -25.69 -7.28 25.47
N VAL A 38 -26.34 -6.51 26.35
CA VAL A 38 -26.61 -5.08 26.13
C VAL A 38 -25.34 -4.24 26.27
N ARG A 39 -24.51 -4.49 27.29
CA ARG A 39 -23.21 -3.84 27.47
C ARG A 39 -22.20 -4.27 26.40
N GLY A 40 -22.25 -5.52 25.94
CA GLY A 40 -21.39 -6.03 24.88
C GLY A 40 -21.56 -5.32 23.53
N PHE A 41 -22.76 -4.79 23.23
CA PHE A 41 -22.99 -3.93 22.06
C PHE A 41 -22.59 -2.47 22.29
N ALA A 42 -22.61 -1.99 23.53
CA ALA A 42 -22.27 -0.60 23.88
C ALA A 42 -20.77 -0.36 24.13
N GLU A 43 -20.02 -1.40 24.54
CA GLU A 43 -18.60 -1.30 24.91
C GLU A 43 -17.69 -2.21 24.06
N GLY A 44 -18.21 -2.90 23.05
CA GLY A 44 -17.40 -3.83 22.24
C GLY A 44 -16.80 -4.95 23.09
N GLY A 45 -17.64 -5.82 23.63
CA GLY A 45 -17.24 -7.11 24.22
C GLY A 45 -15.97 -7.13 25.08
N THR A 46 -16.05 -6.71 26.35
CA THR A 46 -15.08 -7.00 27.45
C THR A 46 -13.59 -6.64 27.27
N ALA A 47 -13.14 -6.23 26.09
CA ALA A 47 -11.79 -5.74 25.84
C ALA A 47 -11.85 -4.22 25.71
N ALA A 48 -11.13 -3.50 26.58
CA ALA A 48 -11.02 -2.05 26.51
C ALA A 48 -10.59 -1.63 25.09
N LEU A 49 -11.52 -1.02 24.35
CA LEU A 49 -11.24 -0.51 23.01
C LEU A 49 -10.26 0.67 23.13
N ALA A 50 -9.28 0.68 22.25
CA ALA A 50 -8.33 1.77 22.07
C ALA A 50 -8.58 2.46 20.73
N GLU A 51 -8.13 3.70 20.63
CA GLU A 51 -8.18 4.45 19.38
C GLU A 51 -7.44 3.71 18.25
N GLY A 52 -8.07 3.64 17.08
CA GLY A 52 -7.53 2.97 15.89
C GLY A 52 -7.75 1.47 15.82
N ASP A 53 -8.44 0.87 16.80
CA ASP A 53 -8.84 -0.54 16.73
C ASP A 53 -9.90 -0.80 15.66
N LEU A 54 -9.89 -2.01 15.13
CA LEU A 54 -10.91 -2.51 14.21
C LEU A 54 -11.75 -3.58 14.92
N LEU A 55 -13.06 -3.54 14.71
CA LEU A 55 -13.97 -4.57 15.18
C LEU A 55 -14.40 -5.45 13.99
N TYR A 56 -14.36 -6.76 14.18
CA TYR A 56 -14.80 -7.72 13.17
C TYR A 56 -15.67 -8.81 13.80
N VAL A 57 -16.50 -9.46 12.99
CA VAL A 57 -17.30 -10.60 13.43
C VAL A 57 -16.47 -11.87 13.24
N SER A 58 -16.20 -12.58 14.34
CA SER A 58 -15.52 -13.88 14.30
C SER A 58 -16.51 -15.04 14.30
N ALA A 59 -15.99 -16.27 14.35
CA ALA A 59 -16.81 -17.48 14.43
C ALA A 59 -17.84 -17.38 15.58
N GLY A 60 -19.05 -17.87 15.33
CA GLY A 60 -20.15 -17.78 16.30
C GLY A 60 -20.81 -16.40 16.41
N GLN A 61 -20.60 -15.50 15.44
CA GLN A 61 -21.18 -14.14 15.40
C GLN A 61 -20.72 -13.25 16.57
N ILE A 62 -19.48 -13.44 17.01
CA ILE A 62 -18.90 -12.72 18.14
C ILE A 62 -18.16 -11.48 17.61
N ILE A 63 -18.50 -10.30 18.15
CA ILE A 63 -17.72 -9.08 17.88
C ILE A 63 -16.37 -9.23 18.56
N THR A 64 -15.30 -9.23 17.76
CA THR A 64 -13.92 -9.42 18.18
C THR A 64 -13.10 -8.20 17.81
N ARG A 65 -12.14 -7.85 18.67
CA ARG A 65 -11.22 -6.74 18.48
C ARG A 65 -9.98 -7.20 17.73
N LEU A 66 -9.62 -6.49 16.66
CA LEU A 66 -8.29 -6.49 16.06
C LEU A 66 -7.60 -5.17 16.50
N PRO A 67 -6.52 -5.22 17.31
CA PRO A 67 -5.79 -4.03 17.72
C PRO A 67 -5.32 -3.21 16.53
N LYS A 68 -5.09 -1.90 16.67
CA LYS A 68 -4.44 -1.12 15.61
C LYS A 68 -3.11 -1.73 15.15
N GLY A 69 -2.86 -1.68 13.84
CA GLY A 69 -1.60 -2.12 13.25
C GLY A 69 -0.44 -1.15 13.52
N THR A 70 0.76 -1.54 13.12
CA THR A 70 1.94 -0.66 13.08
C THR A 70 2.10 -0.03 11.70
N ALA A 71 2.92 1.03 11.60
CA ALA A 71 3.22 1.67 10.33
C ALA A 71 3.72 0.65 9.29
N GLY A 72 3.26 0.80 8.04
CA GLY A 72 3.62 -0.10 6.93
C GLY A 72 2.87 -1.43 6.89
N GLN A 73 1.89 -1.64 7.77
CA GLN A 73 0.98 -2.80 7.69
C GLN A 73 -0.29 -2.47 6.89
N VAL A 74 -0.83 -3.48 6.21
CA VAL A 74 -2.11 -3.47 5.51
C VAL A 74 -3.03 -4.53 6.10
N LEU A 75 -4.33 -4.26 6.08
CA LEU A 75 -5.35 -5.21 6.50
C LEU A 75 -5.55 -6.26 5.40
N ARG A 76 -5.53 -7.54 5.75
CA ARG A 76 -5.85 -8.64 4.84
C ARG A 76 -6.57 -9.76 5.56
N GLN A 77 -7.11 -10.73 4.82
CA GLN A 77 -7.52 -12.00 5.41
C GLN A 77 -6.29 -12.81 5.83
N ASN A 78 -6.39 -13.51 6.96
CA ASN A 78 -5.40 -14.52 7.31
C ASN A 78 -5.41 -15.69 6.33
N ALA A 79 -4.34 -16.49 6.31
CA ALA A 79 -4.21 -17.62 5.38
C ALA A 79 -5.35 -18.65 5.52
N GLY A 80 -5.93 -18.78 6.72
CA GLY A 80 -7.06 -19.66 7.00
C GLY A 80 -8.43 -19.11 6.60
N LEU A 81 -8.51 -17.86 6.13
CA LEU A 81 -9.76 -17.16 5.79
C LEU A 81 -10.79 -17.08 6.95
N THR A 82 -10.32 -17.08 8.19
CA THR A 82 -11.15 -17.08 9.41
C THR A 82 -11.16 -15.76 10.16
N ALA A 83 -10.20 -14.87 9.88
CA ALA A 83 -10.10 -13.56 10.52
C ALA A 83 -9.31 -12.56 9.65
N PRO A 84 -9.60 -11.25 9.76
CA PRO A 84 -8.69 -10.24 9.28
C PRO A 84 -7.43 -10.18 10.15
N GLU A 85 -6.30 -9.85 9.55
CA GLU A 85 -5.01 -9.68 10.21
C GLU A 85 -4.26 -8.49 9.60
N TRP A 86 -3.34 -7.92 10.39
CA TRP A 86 -2.35 -6.99 9.88
C TRP A 86 -1.16 -7.74 9.31
N ALA A 87 -0.75 -7.37 8.10
CA ALA A 87 0.45 -7.91 7.47
C ALA A 87 1.30 -6.79 6.90
N SER A 88 2.61 -7.00 6.85
CA SER A 88 3.52 -6.03 6.24
C SER A 88 3.19 -5.84 4.76
N ALA A 89 3.08 -4.58 4.32
CA ALA A 89 2.94 -4.27 2.91
C ALA A 89 4.22 -4.73 2.15
N PRO A 90 4.09 -5.20 0.90
CA PRO A 90 5.25 -5.57 0.09
C PRO A 90 6.25 -4.44 -0.08
N PHE A 91 5.75 -3.21 -0.21
CA PHE A 91 6.51 -1.96 -0.24
C PHE A 91 5.89 -0.94 0.72
N THR A 92 6.74 -0.23 1.44
CA THR A 92 6.39 0.82 2.42
C THR A 92 7.16 2.12 2.16
N LYS A 93 8.14 2.09 1.26
CA LYS A 93 8.99 3.21 0.88
C LYS A 93 9.14 3.24 -0.64
N GLU A 94 9.30 4.45 -1.18
CA GLU A 94 9.53 4.68 -2.60
C GLU A 94 10.62 5.73 -2.82
N TYR A 95 11.28 5.63 -3.97
CA TYR A 95 12.26 6.59 -4.45
C TYR A 95 12.04 6.83 -5.94
N ASN A 96 12.23 8.08 -6.36
CA ASN A 96 12.21 8.50 -7.76
C ASN A 96 13.35 9.51 -7.97
N SER A 97 14.27 9.21 -8.89
CA SER A 97 15.41 10.08 -9.17
C SER A 97 15.07 11.37 -9.91
N GLY A 98 13.87 11.47 -10.50
CA GLY A 98 13.58 12.46 -11.54
C GLY A 98 14.47 12.26 -12.77
N ALA A 99 14.57 13.29 -13.61
CA ALA A 99 15.38 13.29 -14.81
C ALA A 99 16.88 13.40 -14.50
N GLN A 100 17.67 12.48 -15.04
CA GLN A 100 19.12 12.40 -14.91
C GLN A 100 19.78 12.52 -16.28
N VAL A 101 20.88 13.27 -16.34
CA VAL A 101 21.66 13.41 -17.58
C VAL A 101 22.31 12.08 -17.94
N ILE A 102 22.14 11.67 -19.19
CA ILE A 102 22.82 10.49 -19.74
C ILE A 102 24.18 10.91 -20.27
N VAL A 103 25.24 10.28 -19.75
CA VAL A 103 26.59 10.39 -20.28
C VAL A 103 26.99 9.03 -20.83
N SER A 104 27.35 8.97 -22.11
CA SER A 104 27.82 7.73 -22.77
C SER A 104 28.98 7.11 -22.00
N GLY A 105 28.85 5.82 -21.63
CA GLY A 105 29.84 5.10 -20.81
C GLY A 105 29.95 5.59 -19.34
N GLY A 106 29.22 6.65 -19.00
CA GLY A 106 29.26 7.31 -17.70
C GLY A 106 28.55 6.52 -16.60
N ALA A 107 28.63 7.03 -15.39
CA ALA A 107 27.94 6.47 -14.24
C ALA A 107 27.16 7.52 -13.44
N LEU A 108 26.14 7.05 -12.73
CA LEU A 108 25.40 7.82 -11.73
C LEU A 108 25.48 7.12 -10.38
N THR A 109 25.53 7.90 -9.30
CA THR A 109 25.27 7.45 -7.94
C THR A 109 24.00 8.14 -7.46
N LEU A 110 22.94 7.36 -7.28
CA LEU A 110 21.62 7.86 -6.92
C LEU A 110 21.31 7.47 -5.48
N ALA A 111 21.41 8.42 -4.55
CA ALA A 111 21.07 8.21 -3.16
C ALA A 111 19.54 8.08 -3.01
N HIS A 112 19.07 6.87 -2.65
CA HIS A 112 17.64 6.56 -2.68
C HIS A 112 16.93 6.78 -1.33
N GLY A 113 17.66 6.96 -0.23
CA GLY A 113 17.09 7.32 1.08
C GLY A 113 16.16 6.26 1.73
N LEU A 114 16.05 5.06 1.16
CA LEU A 114 15.14 4.02 1.64
C LEU A 114 15.61 3.39 2.97
N GLY A 115 16.89 3.50 3.31
CA GLY A 115 17.47 2.95 4.55
C GLY A 115 17.56 1.42 4.59
N VAL A 116 17.13 0.76 3.51
CA VAL A 116 17.24 -0.68 3.25
C VAL A 116 17.47 -0.89 1.75
N ALA A 117 17.98 -2.05 1.35
CA ALA A 117 18.12 -2.39 -0.07
C ALA A 117 16.72 -2.45 -0.74
N PRO A 118 16.55 -1.90 -1.95
CA PRO A 118 15.29 -2.01 -2.69
C PRO A 118 14.91 -3.46 -2.97
N LYS A 119 13.61 -3.75 -2.90
CA LYS A 119 13.01 -5.03 -3.34
C LYS A 119 12.67 -5.04 -4.82
N LEU A 120 12.41 -3.85 -5.39
CA LEU A 120 12.13 -3.65 -6.80
C LEU A 120 12.80 -2.36 -7.26
N THR A 121 13.38 -2.39 -8.45
CA THR A 121 13.81 -1.19 -9.19
C THR A 121 13.23 -1.20 -10.59
N SER A 122 13.02 -0.02 -11.15
CA SER A 122 12.61 0.18 -12.54
C SER A 122 13.30 1.41 -13.07
N ALA A 123 13.68 1.39 -14.35
CA ALA A 123 14.24 2.54 -15.02
C ALA A 123 13.33 2.99 -16.17
N TYR A 124 13.41 4.27 -16.50
CA TYR A 124 12.63 4.88 -17.55
C TYR A 124 13.45 5.94 -18.28
N LEU A 125 13.08 6.23 -19.52
CA LEU A 125 13.65 7.30 -20.33
C LEU A 125 12.60 8.39 -20.50
N ILE A 126 13.05 9.64 -20.45
CA ILE A 126 12.22 10.83 -20.66
C ILE A 126 12.73 11.52 -21.94
N CYS A 127 11.88 11.65 -22.95
CA CYS A 127 12.23 12.36 -24.17
C CYS A 127 12.43 13.85 -23.84
N HIS A 128 13.61 14.40 -24.12
CA HIS A 128 13.92 15.81 -23.90
C HIS A 128 13.73 16.62 -25.18
N THR A 129 14.15 16.07 -26.32
CA THR A 129 13.97 16.67 -27.65
C THR A 129 13.30 15.66 -28.57
N ALA A 130 12.29 16.11 -29.33
CA ALA A 130 11.45 15.23 -30.12
C ALA A 130 12.27 14.34 -31.06
N THR A 131 12.10 13.01 -30.95
CA THR A 131 12.87 12.01 -31.69
C THR A 131 12.12 10.68 -31.76
N ALA A 132 12.38 9.87 -32.79
CA ALA A 132 11.83 8.52 -32.94
C ALA A 132 10.29 8.42 -32.79
N GLY A 133 9.57 9.48 -33.19
CA GLY A 133 8.12 9.59 -33.06
C GLY A 133 7.61 9.99 -31.67
N TYR A 134 8.50 10.25 -30.71
CA TYR A 134 8.19 10.73 -29.37
C TYR A 134 8.32 12.25 -29.27
N ALA A 135 7.43 12.87 -28.50
CA ALA A 135 7.47 14.30 -28.18
C ALA A 135 8.26 14.54 -26.89
N ALA A 136 8.68 15.78 -26.64
CA ALA A 136 9.30 16.15 -25.36
C ALA A 136 8.35 15.81 -24.19
N ALA A 137 8.93 15.34 -23.08
CA ALA A 137 8.28 14.80 -21.89
C ALA A 137 7.54 13.45 -22.05
N ASP A 138 7.53 12.83 -23.24
CA ASP A 138 7.10 11.44 -23.36
C ASP A 138 8.02 10.53 -22.52
N ILE A 139 7.43 9.58 -21.80
CA ILE A 139 8.15 8.63 -20.95
C ILE A 139 7.97 7.22 -21.49
N ILE A 140 9.08 6.49 -21.60
CA ILE A 140 9.08 5.05 -21.92
C ILE A 140 9.83 4.28 -20.84
N GLU A 141 9.48 3.01 -20.66
CA GLU A 141 10.30 2.09 -19.87
C GLU A 141 11.68 1.96 -20.52
N ALA A 142 12.74 2.03 -19.71
CA ALA A 142 14.08 1.86 -20.23
C ALA A 142 14.28 0.36 -20.53
N PRO A 143 14.65 -0.01 -21.76
CA PRO A 143 14.84 -1.41 -22.12
C PRO A 143 15.93 -2.04 -21.25
N HIS A 144 15.60 -3.16 -20.61
CA HIS A 144 16.45 -3.83 -19.61
C HIS A 144 17.65 -4.58 -20.21
N ASN A 145 17.79 -4.63 -21.53
CA ASN A 145 18.85 -5.40 -22.20
C ASN A 145 19.98 -4.51 -22.72
N ASN A 146 21.21 -4.97 -22.51
CA ASN A 146 22.34 -4.60 -23.34
C ASN A 146 22.18 -5.35 -24.66
N TRP A 147 21.95 -4.64 -25.77
CA TRP A 147 22.13 -5.25 -27.08
C TRP A 147 23.64 -5.38 -27.31
N ASP A 148 24.19 -6.58 -27.10
CA ASP A 148 25.62 -6.85 -27.25
C ASP A 148 25.92 -7.41 -28.64
N GLY A 149 26.29 -6.51 -29.54
CA GLY A 149 26.93 -6.89 -30.81
C GLY A 149 28.44 -6.73 -30.71
N ALA A 150 29.13 -7.40 -29.78
CA ALA A 150 30.59 -7.50 -29.58
C ALA A 150 31.42 -6.19 -29.51
N SER A 151 30.86 -5.03 -29.87
CA SER A 151 31.53 -3.73 -30.00
C SER A 151 30.56 -2.55 -29.81
N SER A 152 29.28 -2.81 -29.53
CA SER A 152 28.28 -1.78 -29.27
C SER A 152 27.57 -2.09 -27.96
N VAL A 153 27.84 -1.31 -26.91
CA VAL A 153 27.23 -1.49 -25.60
C VAL A 153 26.11 -0.48 -25.46
N TYR A 154 24.87 -0.95 -25.55
CA TYR A 154 23.67 -0.16 -25.30
C TYR A 154 23.08 -0.46 -23.93
N GLY A 155 22.12 0.36 -23.50
CA GLY A 155 21.37 0.17 -22.26
C GLY A 155 22.15 0.63 -21.04
N PHE A 156 21.90 -0.04 -19.92
CA PHE A 156 22.43 0.33 -18.62
C PHE A 156 22.51 -0.89 -17.69
N ALA A 157 23.34 -0.80 -16.66
CA ALA A 157 23.32 -1.72 -15.53
C ALA A 157 22.98 -0.93 -14.25
N VAL A 158 22.26 -1.57 -13.33
CA VAL A 158 21.97 -1.03 -11.99
C VAL A 158 22.52 -2.00 -10.95
N GLU A 159 23.34 -1.48 -10.06
CA GLU A 159 23.84 -2.19 -8.88
C GLU A 159 23.22 -1.57 -7.63
N TYR A 160 22.83 -2.44 -6.69
CA TYR A 160 22.36 -2.03 -5.36
C TYR A 160 23.56 -1.91 -4.43
N SER A 161 23.97 -0.69 -4.12
CA SER A 161 25.05 -0.45 -3.17
C SER A 161 24.46 -0.33 -1.76
N GLY A 162 24.25 -1.51 -1.16
CA GLY A 162 23.70 -1.65 0.18
C GLY A 162 22.31 -1.03 0.32
N SER A 163 22.13 -0.24 1.38
CA SER A 163 20.84 0.35 1.77
C SER A 163 20.66 1.82 1.39
N THR A 164 21.58 2.38 0.58
CA THR A 164 21.70 3.83 0.41
C THR A 164 21.68 4.30 -1.03
N ASN A 165 22.28 3.55 -1.96
CA ASN A 165 22.50 4.02 -3.33
C ASN A 165 22.12 3.00 -4.39
N LEU A 166 21.62 3.52 -5.51
CA LEU A 166 21.63 2.84 -6.80
C LEU A 166 22.83 3.35 -7.60
N LEU A 167 23.70 2.44 -8.04
CA LEU A 167 24.81 2.77 -8.92
C LEU A 167 24.40 2.39 -10.34
N VAL A 168 24.41 3.36 -11.24
CA VAL A 168 24.01 3.16 -12.64
C VAL A 168 25.24 3.26 -13.52
N ARG A 169 25.42 2.32 -14.45
CA ARG A 169 26.43 2.38 -15.52
C ARG A 169 25.71 2.43 -16.85
N PHE A 170 25.97 3.46 -17.65
CA PHE A 170 25.43 3.56 -19.01
C PHE A 170 26.33 2.86 -20.01
N GLY A 171 25.71 2.25 -21.03
CA GLY A 171 26.41 1.81 -22.23
C GLY A 171 27.00 2.99 -23.01
N SER A 172 28.01 2.72 -23.83
CA SER A 172 28.69 3.74 -24.64
C SER A 172 27.86 4.22 -25.83
N ASN A 173 26.85 3.47 -26.26
CA ASN A 173 26.14 3.74 -27.52
C ASN A 173 24.70 4.25 -27.34
N GLY A 174 24.23 4.40 -26.10
CA GLY A 174 22.88 4.88 -25.79
C GLY A 174 21.88 3.75 -25.50
N PHE A 175 20.62 3.95 -25.84
CA PHE A 175 19.51 3.03 -25.53
C PHE A 175 18.77 2.65 -26.81
N VAL A 176 18.46 1.36 -26.95
CA VAL A 176 17.76 0.85 -28.13
C VAL A 176 16.33 0.48 -27.79
N PHE A 177 15.38 1.10 -28.47
CA PHE A 177 13.95 0.89 -28.28
C PHE A 177 13.22 0.97 -29.63
N ASN A 178 11.91 0.74 -29.65
CA ASN A 178 11.12 0.83 -30.87
C ASN A 178 10.69 2.28 -31.16
N HIS A 179 10.67 2.67 -32.43
CA HIS A 179 10.07 3.91 -32.90
C HIS A 179 8.55 3.89 -32.64
N LYS A 180 8.00 4.95 -32.05
CA LYS A 180 6.61 5.00 -31.53
C LYS A 180 5.56 4.59 -32.56
N THR A 181 5.74 4.99 -33.81
CA THR A 181 4.74 4.84 -34.88
C THR A 181 5.04 3.76 -35.91
N THR A 182 6.29 3.33 -36.04
CA THR A 182 6.70 2.41 -37.12
C THR A 182 7.18 1.06 -36.58
N GLY A 183 7.44 0.94 -35.27
CA GLY A 183 7.99 -0.27 -34.67
C GLY A 183 9.45 -0.56 -35.01
N ALA A 184 10.07 0.21 -35.92
CA ALA A 184 11.47 0.08 -36.30
C ALA A 184 12.42 0.37 -35.13
N THR A 185 13.67 -0.07 -35.21
CA THR A 185 14.69 0.25 -34.20
C THR A 185 14.95 1.76 -34.15
N ALA A 186 14.98 2.31 -32.94
CA ALA A 186 15.37 3.67 -32.62
C ALA A 186 16.48 3.66 -31.55
N ILE A 187 17.37 4.66 -31.62
CA ILE A 187 18.48 4.82 -30.69
C ILE A 187 18.33 6.17 -29.99
N GLY A 188 18.21 6.14 -28.67
CA GLY A 188 18.20 7.33 -27.83
C GLY A 188 19.54 7.55 -27.14
N THR A 189 19.98 8.80 -27.06
CA THR A 189 21.20 9.21 -26.34
C THR A 189 20.91 10.39 -25.42
N GLY A 190 21.89 10.81 -24.63
CA GLY A 190 21.77 12.01 -23.78
C GLY A 190 21.51 13.32 -24.51
N ALA A 191 21.60 13.34 -25.85
CA ALA A 191 21.20 14.50 -26.66
C ALA A 191 19.67 14.67 -26.76
N ASN A 192 18.92 13.57 -26.60
CA ASN A 192 17.47 13.56 -26.80
C ASN A 192 16.68 12.87 -25.69
N TRP A 193 17.34 12.17 -24.75
CA TRP A 193 16.69 11.55 -23.61
C TRP A 193 17.40 11.85 -22.30
N TYR A 194 16.62 11.85 -21.22
CA TYR A 194 17.10 11.71 -19.86
C TYR A 194 16.77 10.31 -19.32
N PHE A 195 17.56 9.88 -18.34
CA PHE A 195 17.32 8.66 -17.59
C PHE A 195 16.55 8.96 -16.30
N GLY A 196 15.76 8.02 -15.83
CA GLY A 196 15.20 8.05 -14.48
C GLY A 196 15.16 6.65 -13.88
N ALA A 197 15.29 6.56 -12.56
CA ALA A 197 15.18 5.33 -11.80
C ALA A 197 14.15 5.47 -10.68
N ARG A 198 13.40 4.40 -10.45
CA ARG A 198 12.49 4.22 -9.33
C ARG A 198 12.90 3.00 -8.52
N ALA A 199 12.68 3.07 -7.22
CA ALA A 199 12.95 1.97 -6.31
C ALA A 199 11.90 1.89 -5.20
N TRP A 200 11.60 0.67 -4.75
CA TRP A 200 10.62 0.40 -3.70
C TRP A 200 11.15 -0.60 -2.68
N ALA A 201 10.82 -0.39 -1.40
CA ALA A 201 11.24 -1.23 -0.29
C ALA A 201 10.16 -1.42 0.78
#